data_AF-A0A6P1R4B8-F1
#
_entry.id   AF-A0A6P1R4B8-F1
#
_cell.length_a   1.000
_cell.length_b   1.000
_cell.length_c   1.000
_cell.angle_alpha   90.00
_cell.angle_beta   90.00
_cell.angle_gamma   90.00
#
_symmetry.space_group_name_H-M   'P 1'
#
loop_
_entity.id
_entity.type
_entity.pdbx_description
1 polymer ?
#
loop_
_entity_poly.entity_id
_entity_poly.type
_entity_poly.pdbx_seq_one_letter_code
_entity_poly.pdbx_strand_id
1 'polypeptide(L)'
;MSPIQAIKDWYVSLDKELQSDIAYMFVSLTLGDRQVVPAAAVRRLLQWFDVRSAGTEHEDALAAVTFRASFEYLFADRFTSAGWIFPEQMFKDVIREAAEGKEASKIATSAFRLLRDLPDRKTKWKEAGNKWNALINSTLNDDALRQWTQDQFLASDFGLTQD
;
A
#
# COMPACT_ATOMS: atom_id res chain seq x y z
N MET A 1 -13.59 -15.16 1.82
CA MET A 1 -12.26 -14.56 1.62
C MET A 1 -11.95 -13.72 2.84
N SER A 2 -10.74 -13.79 3.40
CA SER A 2 -10.39 -12.99 4.58
C SER A 2 -10.05 -11.54 4.20
N PRO A 3 -10.19 -10.58 5.13
CA PRO A 3 -9.85 -9.18 4.90
C PRO A 3 -8.43 -8.98 4.38
N ILE A 4 -7.44 -9.63 4.99
CA ILE A 4 -6.05 -9.47 4.56
C ILE A 4 -5.79 -10.08 3.18
N GLN A 5 -6.46 -11.19 2.83
CA GLN A 5 -6.37 -11.77 1.50
C GLN A 5 -6.97 -10.83 0.45
N ALA A 6 -8.07 -10.14 0.77
CA ALA A 6 -8.66 -9.15 -0.12
C ALA A 6 -7.70 -7.96 -0.40
N ILE A 7 -6.98 -7.52 0.64
CA ILE A 7 -5.92 -6.49 0.51
C ILE A 7 -4.77 -7.01 -0.35
N LYS A 8 -4.32 -8.25 -0.11
CA LYS A 8 -3.25 -8.88 -0.88
C LYS A 8 -3.62 -8.98 -2.35
N ASP A 9 -4.83 -9.44 -2.67
CA ASP A 9 -5.33 -9.57 -4.04
C ASP A 9 -5.39 -8.23 -4.76
N TRP A 10 -5.86 -7.18 -4.06
CA TRP A 10 -5.79 -5.82 -4.58
C TRP A 10 -4.35 -5.39 -4.84
N TYR A 11 -3.44 -5.60 -3.87
CA TYR A 11 -2.03 -5.21 -3.97
C TYR A 11 -1.31 -5.90 -5.13
N VAL A 12 -1.46 -7.21 -5.30
CA VAL A 12 -0.82 -7.94 -6.40
C VAL A 12 -1.40 -7.59 -7.77
N SER A 13 -2.61 -7.04 -7.83
CA SER A 13 -3.23 -6.54 -9.07
C SER A 13 -2.66 -5.19 -9.53
N LEU A 14 -1.90 -4.49 -8.67
CA LEU A 14 -1.28 -3.22 -9.00
C LEU A 14 -0.08 -3.42 -9.93
N ASP A 15 0.27 -2.36 -10.65
CA ASP A 15 1.55 -2.30 -11.36
C ASP A 15 2.74 -2.41 -10.39
N LYS A 16 3.87 -2.95 -10.88
CA LYS A 16 5.09 -3.22 -10.10
C LYS A 16 5.67 -1.95 -9.46
N GLU A 17 5.52 -0.80 -10.10
CA GLU A 17 6.00 0.46 -9.56
C GLU A 17 5.18 0.85 -8.32
N LEU A 18 3.85 0.82 -8.41
CA LEU A 18 2.95 1.05 -7.26
C LEU A 18 3.17 0.02 -6.14
N GLN A 19 3.33 -1.27 -6.50
CA GLN A 19 3.66 -2.31 -5.51
C GLN A 19 4.94 -1.97 -4.73
N SER A 20 5.96 -1.47 -5.43
CA SER A 20 7.24 -1.09 -4.84
C SER A 20 7.12 0.14 -3.94
N ASP A 21 6.39 1.18 -4.37
CA ASP A 21 6.14 2.39 -3.58
C ASP A 21 5.45 2.03 -2.25
N ILE A 22 4.36 1.27 -2.34
CA ILE A 22 3.54 0.89 -1.17
C ILE A 22 4.37 0.03 -0.23
N ALA A 23 5.04 -1.00 -0.75
CA ALA A 23 5.81 -1.90 0.08
C ALA A 23 6.97 -1.20 0.77
N TYR A 24 7.71 -0.35 0.05
CA TYR A 24 8.82 0.39 0.63
C TYR A 24 8.36 1.26 1.80
N MET A 25 7.31 2.07 1.61
CA MET A 25 6.81 2.95 2.67
C MET A 25 6.21 2.18 3.84
N PHE A 26 5.39 1.15 3.58
CA PHE A 26 4.77 0.35 4.63
C PHE A 26 5.82 -0.41 5.44
N VAL A 27 6.79 -1.07 4.79
CA VAL A 27 7.85 -1.82 5.48
C VAL A 27 8.74 -0.89 6.28
N SER A 28 9.12 0.27 5.73
CA SER A 28 10.03 1.19 6.43
C SER A 28 9.37 1.99 7.54
N LEU A 29 8.11 2.39 7.40
CA LEU A 29 7.44 3.27 8.36
C LEU A 29 6.52 2.53 9.31
N THR A 30 5.84 1.47 8.86
CA THR A 30 4.92 0.69 9.70
C THR A 30 5.63 -0.51 10.34
N LEU A 31 6.47 -1.22 9.58
CA LEU A 31 7.21 -2.39 10.12
C LEU A 31 8.59 -2.02 10.69
N GLY A 32 9.05 -0.78 10.49
CA GLY A 32 10.27 -0.24 11.07
C GLY A 32 11.57 -0.67 10.38
N ASP A 33 11.51 -1.28 9.19
CA ASP A 33 12.71 -1.77 8.49
C ASP A 33 13.17 -0.77 7.41
N ARG A 34 14.09 0.11 7.80
CA ARG A 34 14.52 1.28 7.02
C ARG A 34 15.59 1.01 5.97
N GLN A 35 16.19 -0.19 5.94
CA GLN A 35 17.31 -0.51 5.04
C GLN A 35 16.92 -1.46 3.90
N VAL A 36 15.62 -1.67 3.70
CA VAL A 36 15.13 -2.63 2.71
C VAL A 36 15.16 -2.04 1.32
N VAL A 37 15.90 -2.69 0.40
CA VAL A 37 15.84 -2.37 -1.02
C VAL A 37 14.42 -2.61 -1.56
N PRO A 38 13.91 -1.84 -2.55
CA PRO A 38 12.50 -1.91 -2.98
C PRO A 38 11.99 -3.34 -3.29
N ALA A 39 12.79 -4.16 -3.98
CA ALA A 39 12.43 -5.54 -4.29
C ALA A 39 12.32 -6.44 -3.04
N ALA A 40 13.14 -6.19 -2.01
CA ALA A 40 13.04 -6.89 -0.74
C ALA A 40 11.83 -6.42 0.06
N ALA A 41 11.42 -5.15 -0.07
CA ALA A 41 10.24 -4.60 0.59
C ALA A 41 8.98 -5.27 0.06
N VAL A 42 8.86 -5.44 -1.26
CA VAL A 42 7.73 -6.16 -1.89
C VAL A 42 7.64 -7.59 -1.35
N ARG A 43 8.76 -8.34 -1.36
CA ARG A 43 8.77 -9.70 -0.79
C ARG A 43 8.38 -9.71 0.68
N ARG A 44 8.86 -8.73 1.45
CA ARG A 44 8.57 -8.62 2.88
C ARG A 44 7.10 -8.33 3.15
N LEU A 45 6.49 -7.45 2.36
CA LEU A 45 5.06 -7.15 2.46
C LEU A 45 4.20 -8.37 2.07
N LEU A 46 4.57 -9.08 1.00
CA LEU A 46 3.87 -10.32 0.61
C LEU A 46 3.97 -11.38 1.72
N GLN A 47 5.15 -11.59 2.29
CA GLN A 47 5.33 -12.49 3.43
C GLN A 47 4.50 -12.03 4.64
N TRP A 48 4.41 -10.72 4.87
CA TRP A 48 3.60 -10.17 5.95
C TRP A 48 2.12 -10.49 5.74
N PHE A 49 1.58 -10.38 4.52
CA PHE A 49 0.23 -10.84 4.21
C PHE A 49 0.05 -12.34 4.45
N ASP A 50 0.99 -13.17 3.99
CA ASP A 50 0.92 -14.63 4.13
C ASP A 50 0.86 -15.06 5.60
N VAL A 51 1.73 -14.49 6.44
CA VAL A 51 1.78 -14.80 7.88
C VAL A 51 0.47 -14.38 8.57
N ARG A 52 -0.11 -13.24 8.20
CA ARG A 52 -1.34 -12.74 8.82
C ARG A 52 -2.59 -13.46 8.32
N SER A 53 -2.59 -13.95 7.08
CA SER A 53 -3.67 -14.78 6.54
C SER A 53 -3.75 -16.15 7.21
N ALA A 54 -2.65 -16.62 7.79
CA ALA A 54 -2.56 -17.90 8.49
C ALA A 54 -2.74 -17.78 10.03
N GLY A 55 -2.94 -16.56 10.53
CA GLY A 55 -3.18 -16.29 11.95
C GLY A 55 -4.63 -16.54 12.36
N THR A 56 -4.99 -16.05 13.55
CA THR A 56 -6.39 -16.06 14.00
C THR A 56 -7.23 -15.01 13.26
N GLU A 57 -8.55 -15.13 13.32
CA GLU A 57 -9.50 -14.15 12.78
C GLU A 57 -9.26 -12.75 13.36
N HIS A 58 -8.93 -12.64 14.65
CA HIS A 58 -8.59 -11.36 15.27
C HIS A 58 -7.27 -10.79 14.72
N GLU A 59 -6.27 -11.64 14.48
CA GLU A 59 -4.99 -11.20 13.90
C GLU A 59 -5.13 -10.73 12.45
N ASP A 60 -5.95 -11.41 11.64
CA ASP A 60 -6.27 -11.02 10.26
C ASP A 60 -6.99 -9.66 10.22
N ALA A 61 -8.07 -9.51 11.01
CA ALA A 61 -8.82 -8.27 11.10
C ALA A 61 -7.95 -7.10 11.59
N LEU A 62 -7.13 -7.31 12.62
CA LEU A 62 -6.19 -6.31 13.12
C LEU A 62 -5.14 -5.94 12.07
N ALA A 63 -4.61 -6.91 11.34
CA ALA A 63 -3.68 -6.66 10.24
C ALA A 63 -4.34 -5.84 9.13
N ALA A 64 -5.59 -6.14 8.76
CA ALA A 64 -6.32 -5.39 7.76
C ALA A 64 -6.54 -3.92 8.18
N VAL A 65 -6.92 -3.68 9.44
CA VAL A 65 -7.03 -2.32 10.00
C VAL A 65 -5.69 -1.59 9.97
N THR A 66 -4.62 -2.27 10.39
CA THR A 66 -3.26 -1.70 10.43
C THR A 66 -2.79 -1.29 9.04
N PHE A 67 -3.01 -2.16 8.05
CA PHE A 67 -2.69 -1.88 6.67
C PHE A 67 -3.51 -0.72 6.13
N ARG A 68 -4.84 -0.74 6.32
CA ARG A 68 -5.75 0.32 5.87
C ARG A 68 -5.30 1.68 6.38
N ALA A 69 -5.13 1.81 7.70
CA ALA A 69 -4.75 3.06 8.33
C ALA A 69 -3.38 3.57 7.86
N SER A 70 -2.39 2.67 7.76
CA SER A 70 -1.05 3.03 7.28
C SER A 70 -1.09 3.48 5.83
N PHE A 71 -1.80 2.75 4.97
CA PHE A 71 -1.87 3.04 3.55
C PHE A 71 -2.60 4.35 3.28
N GLU A 72 -3.74 4.60 3.93
CA GLU A 72 -4.47 5.86 3.80
C GLU A 72 -3.66 7.06 4.29
N TYR A 73 -2.97 6.92 5.43
CA TYR A 73 -2.09 7.97 5.95
C TYR A 73 -0.97 8.34 4.95
N LEU A 74 -0.39 7.33 4.28
CA LEU A 74 0.77 7.51 3.41
C LEU A 74 0.41 7.92 1.98
N PHE A 75 -0.75 7.51 1.47
CA PHE A 75 -1.02 7.53 0.03
C PHE A 75 -2.39 8.08 -0.38
N ALA A 76 -3.29 8.42 0.55
CA ALA A 76 -4.62 8.92 0.16
C ALA A 76 -4.56 10.18 -0.72
N ASP A 77 -3.55 11.03 -0.52
CA ASP A 77 -3.33 12.23 -1.33
C ASP A 77 -3.05 11.91 -2.81
N ARG A 78 -2.35 10.79 -3.09
CA ARG A 78 -1.95 10.34 -4.44
C ARG A 78 -3.13 10.00 -5.35
N PHE A 79 -4.32 9.80 -4.81
CA PHE A 79 -5.54 9.54 -5.61
C PHE A 79 -6.09 10.80 -6.28
N THR A 80 -5.63 11.98 -5.84
CA THR A 80 -6.10 13.27 -6.33
C THR A 80 -5.00 13.98 -7.09
N SER A 81 -5.35 14.81 -8.08
CA SER A 81 -4.37 15.63 -8.80
C SER A 81 -3.62 16.59 -7.87
N ALA A 82 -4.25 17.05 -6.79
CA ALA A 82 -3.66 17.96 -5.82
C ALA A 82 -2.49 17.33 -5.04
N GLY A 83 -2.59 16.04 -4.68
CA GLY A 83 -1.52 15.30 -3.99
C GLY A 83 -0.25 15.10 -4.82
N TRP A 84 -0.25 15.50 -6.10
CA TRP A 84 0.93 15.46 -6.95
C TRP A 84 1.64 16.80 -7.12
N ILE A 85 1.07 17.92 -6.65
CA ILE A 85 1.66 19.25 -6.80
C ILE A 85 3.05 19.29 -6.13
N PHE A 86 3.15 18.83 -4.89
CA PHE A 86 4.42 18.84 -4.14
C PHE A 86 5.48 17.92 -4.76
N PRO A 87 5.22 16.62 -5.05
CA PRO A 87 6.20 15.75 -5.72
C PRO A 87 6.66 16.30 -7.08
N GLU A 88 5.74 16.84 -7.88
CA GLU A 88 6.07 17.40 -9.19
C GLU A 88 7.02 18.60 -9.06
N GLN A 89 6.74 19.50 -8.11
CA GLN A 89 7.59 20.66 -7.86
C GLN A 89 8.98 20.24 -7.35
N MET A 90 9.03 19.28 -6.42
CA MET A 90 10.29 18.71 -5.92
C MET A 90 11.17 18.17 -7.04
N PHE A 91 10.61 17.43 -8.00
CA PHE A 91 11.41 16.93 -9.13
C PHE A 91 11.92 18.04 -10.04
N LYS A 92 11.10 19.07 -10.30
CA LYS A 92 11.52 20.25 -11.07
C LYS A 92 12.65 21.01 -10.37
N ASP A 93 12.57 21.17 -9.06
CA ASP A 93 13.59 21.86 -8.27
C ASP A 93 14.93 21.10 -8.29
N VAL A 94 14.91 19.78 -8.13
CA VAL A 94 16.11 18.93 -8.23
C VAL A 94 16.78 19.05 -9.60
N ILE A 95 15.99 19.05 -10.68
CA ILE A 95 16.51 19.20 -12.05
C ILE A 95 17.15 20.59 -12.24
N ARG A 96 16.49 21.65 -11.74
CA ARG A 96 17.03 23.01 -11.79
C ARG A 96 18.35 23.13 -11.03
N GLU A 97 18.41 22.63 -9.79
CA GLU A 97 19.63 22.67 -8.97
C GLU A 97 20.79 21.91 -9.61
N ALA A 98 20.51 20.80 -10.29
CA ALA A 98 21.52 20.05 -11.02
C ALA A 98 22.09 20.82 -12.22
N ALA A 99 21.25 21.57 -12.95
CA ALA A 99 21.67 22.41 -14.06
C ALA A 99 22.59 23.57 -13.60
N GLU A 100 22.46 23.99 -12.34
CA GLU A 100 23.32 25.01 -11.70
C GLU A 100 24.66 24.45 -11.21
N GLY A 101 24.99 23.18 -11.48
CA GLY A 101 26.29 22.58 -11.13
C GLY A 101 26.41 22.10 -9.68
N LYS A 102 25.29 21.92 -8.96
CA LYS A 102 25.26 21.44 -7.57
C LYS A 102 25.29 19.90 -7.48
N GLU A 103 25.46 19.38 -6.26
CA GLU A 103 25.45 17.93 -5.94
C GLU A 103 24.19 17.17 -6.40
N ALA A 104 23.12 17.88 -6.77
CA ALA A 104 21.90 17.33 -7.33
C ALA A 104 22.11 16.57 -8.67
N SER A 105 23.25 16.75 -9.36
CA SER A 105 23.56 16.04 -10.62
C SER A 105 23.43 14.52 -10.54
N LYS A 106 23.73 13.90 -9.38
CA LYS A 106 23.65 12.44 -9.17
C LYS A 106 22.21 11.91 -9.18
N ILE A 107 21.23 12.74 -8.80
CA ILE A 107 19.82 12.36 -8.71
C ILE A 107 18.95 12.99 -9.81
N ALA A 108 19.48 13.96 -10.56
CA ALA A 108 18.79 14.67 -11.63
C ALA A 108 18.23 13.76 -12.71
N THR A 109 19.00 12.76 -13.14
CA THR A 109 18.54 11.77 -14.15
C THR A 109 17.32 11.00 -13.65
N SER A 110 17.32 10.60 -12.37
CA SER A 110 16.19 9.92 -11.75
C SER A 110 14.98 10.86 -11.63
N ALA A 111 15.18 12.10 -11.18
CA ALA A 111 14.13 13.11 -11.09
C ALA A 111 13.51 13.42 -12.47
N PHE A 112 14.32 13.53 -13.52
CA PHE A 112 13.85 13.74 -14.88
C PHE A 112 12.99 12.58 -15.38
N ARG A 113 13.43 11.33 -15.16
CA ARG A 113 12.64 10.14 -15.49
C ARG A 113 11.30 10.13 -14.74
N LEU A 114 11.33 10.39 -13.43
CA LEU A 114 10.11 10.44 -12.61
C LEU A 114 9.15 11.54 -13.07
N LEU A 115 9.66 12.71 -13.45
CA LEU A 115 8.85 13.82 -13.96
C LEU A 115 8.24 13.49 -15.32
N ARG A 116 9.00 12.86 -16.22
CA ARG A 116 8.52 12.42 -17.54
C ARG A 116 7.40 11.39 -17.42
N ASP A 117 7.56 10.43 -16.49
CA ASP A 117 6.61 9.32 -16.31
C ASP A 117 5.43 9.72 -15.38
N LEU A 118 5.42 10.95 -14.87
CA LEU A 118 4.45 11.44 -13.89
C LEU A 118 2.98 11.36 -14.37
N PRO A 119 2.61 11.73 -15.61
CA PRO A 119 1.21 11.65 -16.06
C PRO A 119 0.65 10.21 -16.02
N ASP A 120 1.47 9.23 -16.40
CA ASP A 120 1.12 7.81 -16.34
C ASP A 120 0.97 7.34 -14.88
N ARG A 121 1.93 7.71 -14.00
CA ARG A 121 1.83 7.43 -12.56
C ARG A 121 0.56 8.01 -11.93
N LYS A 122 0.20 9.27 -12.23
CA LYS A 122 -1.04 9.89 -11.73
C LYS A 122 -2.27 9.06 -12.11
N THR A 123 -2.31 8.56 -13.33
CA THR A 123 -3.41 7.72 -13.83
C THR A 123 -3.47 6.39 -13.09
N LYS A 124 -2.35 5.67 -12.97
CA LYS A 124 -2.26 4.40 -12.23
C LYS A 124 -2.67 4.54 -10.77
N TRP A 125 -2.20 5.59 -10.09
CA TRP A 125 -2.57 5.85 -8.69
C TRP A 125 -4.06 6.19 -8.52
N LYS A 126 -4.65 6.94 -9.45
CA LYS A 126 -6.09 7.21 -9.44
C LYS A 126 -6.90 5.93 -9.61
N GLU A 127 -6.52 5.05 -10.54
CA GLU A 127 -7.18 3.75 -10.74
C GLU A 127 -7.02 2.83 -9.52
N ALA A 128 -5.82 2.77 -8.94
CA ALA A 128 -5.56 2.03 -7.71
C ALA A 128 -6.43 2.52 -6.55
N GLY A 129 -6.56 3.86 -6.41
CA GLY A 129 -7.41 4.50 -5.42
C GLY A 129 -8.89 4.20 -5.60
N ASN A 130 -9.40 4.18 -6.84
CA ASN A 130 -10.78 3.79 -7.10
C ASN A 130 -11.07 2.34 -6.67
N LYS A 131 -10.17 1.41 -7.01
CA LYS A 131 -10.30 0.00 -6.59
C LYS A 131 -10.17 -0.16 -5.08
N TRP A 132 -9.27 0.59 -4.46
CA TRP A 132 -9.08 0.62 -3.01
C TRP A 132 -10.32 1.13 -2.28
N ASN A 133 -10.90 2.24 -2.74
CA ASN A 133 -12.13 2.79 -2.16
C ASN A 133 -13.32 1.83 -2.30
N ALA A 134 -13.43 1.12 -3.42
CA ALA A 134 -14.44 0.07 -3.58
C ALA A 134 -14.24 -1.05 -2.53
N LEU A 135 -12.98 -1.48 -2.33
CA LEU A 135 -12.63 -2.51 -1.35
C LEU A 135 -12.91 -2.06 0.11
N ILE A 136 -12.65 -0.79 0.44
CA ILE A 136 -13.04 -0.21 1.74
C ILE A 136 -14.55 -0.25 1.91
N ASN A 137 -15.28 0.29 0.94
CA ASN A 137 -16.73 0.40 1.07
C ASN A 137 -17.44 -0.97 1.11
N SER A 138 -16.81 -2.05 0.64
CA SER A 138 -17.37 -3.40 0.71
C SER A 138 -16.86 -4.23 1.88
N THR A 139 -15.54 -4.49 1.92
CA THR A 139 -14.95 -5.60 2.68
C THR A 139 -14.11 -5.11 3.86
N LEU A 140 -13.57 -3.89 3.76
CA LEU A 140 -12.67 -3.34 4.78
C LEU A 140 -13.30 -2.19 5.56
N ASN A 141 -14.61 -1.94 5.46
CA ASN A 141 -15.29 -1.01 6.34
C ASN A 141 -15.43 -1.61 7.75
N ASP A 142 -15.64 -0.75 8.74
CA ASP A 142 -15.61 -1.16 10.15
C ASP A 142 -16.70 -2.20 10.48
N ASP A 143 -17.88 -2.11 9.87
CA ASP A 143 -18.98 -3.05 10.10
C ASP A 143 -18.69 -4.41 9.46
N ALA A 144 -18.17 -4.44 8.23
CA ALA A 144 -17.78 -5.65 7.54
C ALA A 144 -16.66 -6.40 8.27
N LEU A 145 -15.66 -5.68 8.78
CA LEU A 145 -14.56 -6.28 9.56
C LEU A 145 -15.07 -6.87 10.88
N ARG A 146 -15.95 -6.14 11.61
CA ARG A 146 -16.55 -6.65 12.85
C ARG A 146 -17.41 -7.89 12.59
N GLN A 147 -18.28 -7.83 11.58
CA GLN A 147 -19.14 -8.96 11.23
C GLN A 147 -18.31 -10.18 10.84
N TRP A 148 -17.32 -10.02 9.96
CA TRP A 148 -16.45 -11.12 9.55
C TRP A 148 -15.73 -11.75 10.72
N THR A 149 -15.18 -10.94 11.64
CA THR A 149 -14.49 -11.44 12.84
C THR A 149 -15.45 -12.25 13.73
N GLN A 150 -16.67 -11.76 13.95
CA GLN A 150 -17.70 -12.47 14.72
C GLN A 150 -18.09 -13.79 14.07
N ASP A 151 -18.30 -13.79 12.76
CA ASP A 151 -18.69 -14.99 12.00
C ASP A 151 -17.59 -16.06 12.07
N GLN A 152 -16.31 -15.67 11.97
CA GLN A 152 -15.20 -16.61 12.09
C GLN A 152 -15.06 -17.16 13.52
N PHE A 153 -15.19 -16.30 14.54
CA PHE A 153 -15.14 -16.71 15.94
C PHE A 153 -16.25 -17.72 16.28
N LEU A 154 -17.48 -17.48 15.81
CA LEU A 154 -18.58 -18.43 16.00
C LEU A 154 -18.34 -19.74 15.24
N ALA A 155 -17.75 -19.68 14.05
CA ALA A 155 -17.44 -20.87 13.26
C ALA A 155 -16.30 -21.72 13.87
N SER A 156 -15.34 -21.11 14.57
CA SER A 156 -14.25 -21.81 15.25
C SER A 156 -14.69 -22.44 16.58
N ASP A 157 -15.54 -21.76 17.36
CA ASP A 157 -16.01 -22.24 18.67
C ASP A 157 -17.20 -23.22 18.58
N PHE A 158 -18.03 -23.12 17.54
CA PHE A 158 -19.20 -23.99 17.33
C PHE A 158 -19.07 -24.89 16.10
N GLY A 159 -17.86 -25.06 15.57
CA GLY A 159 -17.54 -26.05 14.55
C GLY A 159 -17.81 -27.46 15.09
N LEU A 160 -19.01 -27.96 14.79
CA LEU A 160 -19.54 -29.30 15.07
C LEU A 160 -18.43 -30.36 15.21
N THR A 161 -18.20 -30.83 16.44
CA THR A 161 -17.92 -32.25 16.66
C THR A 161 -19.16 -33.03 16.22
N GLN A 162 -19.27 -33.30 14.91
CA GLN A 162 -20.04 -34.41 14.41
C GLN A 162 -19.13 -35.64 14.44
N ASP A 163 -19.50 -36.53 15.37
CA ASP A 163 -19.10 -37.91 15.64
C ASP A 163 -17.68 -38.21 16.16
#